data_AF-A0A2H3B7F5-F1
#
_entry.id   AF-A0A2H3B7F5-F1
#
_cell.length_a   1.000
_cell.length_b   1.000
_cell.length_c   1.000
_cell.angle_alpha   90.00
_cell.angle_beta   90.00
_cell.angle_gamma   90.00
#
_symmetry.space_group_name_H-M   'P 1'
#
loop_
_entity.id
_entity.type
_entity.pdbx_description
1 polymer ?
#
loop_
_entity_poly.entity_id
_entity_poly.type
_entity_poly.pdbx_seq_one_letter_code
_entity_poly.pdbx_strand_id
1 'polypeptide(L)'
;MTCWTRSLEIFSTISVFCDENHVFEHSTQHYCAIEPTSVGRIPLDTLQQYINICAAMPMPAGDGSGCEYCGLNTYKRYTYHVAPPIFTVFVAHTTTTPDEGIQIVVDGHAVHYKIVGVVYYGHSHFTSRFVDEQRRIWYNDGIQLGRRSLLEGYIDGVDMTRDSAGKKPDILMYRRADL
;
A
#
# COMPACT_ATOMS: atom_id res chain seq x y z
N MET A 1 24.96 -18.44 -0.08
CA MET A 1 24.25 -18.53 -1.38
C MET A 1 22.76 -18.58 -1.03
N THR A 2 22.08 -17.44 -0.99
CA THR A 2 20.65 -17.36 -0.67
C THR A 2 19.86 -17.75 -1.91
N CYS A 3 19.14 -18.87 -1.82
CA CYS A 3 18.19 -19.28 -2.84
C CYS A 3 16.99 -18.33 -2.76
N TRP A 4 16.73 -17.58 -3.84
CA TRP A 4 15.51 -16.81 -3.97
C TRP A 4 14.36 -17.80 -4.16
N THR A 5 13.63 -18.11 -3.08
CA THR A 5 12.42 -18.92 -3.19
C THR A 5 11.29 -18.04 -3.71
N ARG A 6 10.67 -18.48 -4.80
CA ARG A 6 9.40 -17.90 -5.25
C ARG A 6 8.34 -18.38 -4.27
N SER A 7 7.70 -17.47 -3.53
CA SER A 7 6.50 -17.84 -2.78
C SER A 7 5.44 -18.29 -3.79
N LEU A 8 4.88 -19.48 -3.57
CA LEU A 8 3.74 -19.97 -4.34
C LEU A 8 2.43 -19.36 -3.85
N GLU A 9 2.44 -18.74 -2.68
CA GLU A 9 1.26 -18.13 -2.10
C GLU A 9 0.88 -16.87 -2.89
N ILE A 10 -0.42 -16.72 -3.12
CA ILE A 10 -0.98 -15.53 -3.74
C ILE A 10 -1.14 -14.51 -2.62
N PHE A 11 -0.56 -13.33 -2.77
CA PHE A 11 -0.75 -12.25 -1.81
C PHE A 11 -2.14 -11.63 -1.98
N SER A 12 -2.48 -11.26 -3.21
CA SER A 12 -3.76 -10.63 -3.53
C SER A 12 -4.29 -11.04 -4.90
N THR A 13 -5.61 -10.94 -5.07
CA THR A 13 -6.29 -11.06 -6.36
C THR A 13 -7.16 -9.85 -6.63
N ILE A 14 -7.28 -9.51 -7.91
CA ILE A 14 -8.20 -8.49 -8.39
C ILE A 14 -9.24 -9.22 -9.23
N SER A 15 -10.52 -9.07 -8.87
CA SER A 15 -11.62 -9.69 -9.59
C SER A 15 -12.70 -8.69 -9.95
N VAL A 16 -13.39 -8.89 -11.07
CA VAL A 16 -14.55 -8.08 -11.47
C VAL A 16 -15.80 -8.91 -11.25
N PHE A 17 -16.75 -8.33 -10.51
CA PHE A 17 -18.05 -8.91 -10.17
C PHE A 17 -19.18 -8.05 -10.75
N CYS A 18 -20.37 -8.64 -10.91
CA CYS A 18 -21.61 -7.88 -11.03
C CYS A 18 -22.54 -8.12 -9.84
N ASP A 19 -23.68 -7.41 -9.81
CA ASP A 19 -24.67 -7.53 -8.73
C ASP A 19 -25.29 -8.93 -8.61
N GLU A 20 -25.25 -9.73 -9.69
CA GLU A 20 -25.70 -11.14 -9.72
C GLU A 20 -24.54 -12.14 -9.53
N ASN A 21 -23.38 -11.67 -9.04
CA ASN A 21 -22.20 -12.50 -8.71
C ASN A 21 -21.53 -13.24 -9.88
N HIS A 22 -21.77 -12.87 -11.14
CA HIS A 22 -20.91 -13.34 -12.23
C HIS A 22 -19.50 -12.77 -12.08
N VAL A 23 -18.47 -13.56 -12.44
CA VAL A 23 -17.05 -13.23 -12.32
C VAL A 23 -16.34 -13.44 -13.67
N PHE A 24 -15.50 -12.49 -14.10
CA PHE A 24 -14.96 -12.48 -15.47
C PHE A 24 -13.44 -12.28 -15.51
N GLU A 25 -12.95 -11.19 -14.94
CA GLU A 25 -11.52 -10.86 -14.95
C GLU A 25 -10.87 -11.25 -13.63
N HIS A 26 -9.69 -11.85 -13.71
CA HIS A 26 -8.88 -12.21 -12.55
C HIS A 26 -7.41 -11.91 -12.81
N SER A 27 -6.83 -11.03 -11.98
CA SER A 27 -5.39 -10.81 -11.91
C SER A 27 -4.86 -11.27 -10.57
N THR A 28 -3.69 -11.90 -10.55
CA THR A 28 -3.04 -12.46 -9.36
C THR A 28 -1.74 -11.73 -9.06
N GLN A 29 -1.53 -11.37 -7.80
CA GLN A 29 -0.29 -10.79 -7.30
C GLN A 29 0.36 -11.75 -6.31
N HIS A 30 1.63 -12.11 -6.54
CA HIS A 30 2.41 -12.98 -5.64
C HIS A 30 3.42 -12.22 -4.77
N TYR A 31 3.62 -10.94 -5.01
CA TYR A 31 4.50 -10.10 -4.20
C TYR A 31 3.67 -9.28 -3.21
N CYS A 32 4.22 -9.10 -2.01
CA CYS A 32 3.58 -8.42 -0.90
C CYS A 32 3.69 -6.91 -1.05
N ALA A 33 2.95 -6.34 -2.01
CA ALA A 33 2.89 -4.89 -2.17
C ALA A 33 1.50 -4.39 -2.60
N ILE A 34 1.17 -3.19 -2.15
CA ILE A 34 -0.02 -2.46 -2.58
C ILE A 34 0.43 -1.32 -3.50
N GLU A 35 -0.23 -1.17 -4.63
CA GLU A 35 0.04 -0.11 -5.61
C GLU A 35 -1.22 0.74 -5.76
N PRO A 36 -1.36 1.84 -4.99
CA PRO A 36 -2.47 2.75 -5.15
C PRO A 36 -2.55 3.29 -6.57
N THR A 37 -3.65 2.98 -7.25
CA THR A 37 -3.98 3.50 -8.58
C THR A 37 -5.10 4.53 -8.48
N SER A 38 -5.36 5.24 -9.58
CA SER A 38 -6.49 6.17 -9.62
C SER A 38 -7.81 5.44 -9.37
N VAL A 39 -8.54 5.87 -8.34
CA VAL A 39 -9.92 5.44 -8.04
C VAL A 39 -10.97 6.38 -8.66
N GLY A 40 -10.60 7.09 -9.74
CA GLY A 40 -11.45 8.08 -10.38
C GLY A 40 -11.50 9.40 -9.61
N ARG A 41 -12.70 9.96 -9.39
CA ARG A 41 -12.91 11.26 -8.74
C ARG A 41 -13.03 11.19 -7.21
N ILE A 42 -12.78 10.03 -6.61
CA ILE A 42 -12.87 9.87 -5.16
C ILE A 42 -11.60 10.49 -4.55
N PRO A 43 -11.71 11.52 -3.70
CA PRO A 43 -10.55 12.05 -2.99
C PRO A 43 -9.97 10.95 -2.09
N LEU A 44 -8.67 10.70 -2.25
CA LEU A 44 -7.91 9.77 -1.43
C LEU A 44 -7.06 10.58 -0.44
N ASP A 45 -7.51 10.65 0.80
CA ASP A 45 -6.77 11.34 1.87
C ASP A 45 -5.78 10.39 2.57
N THR A 46 -6.15 9.11 2.67
CA THR A 46 -5.40 8.07 3.42
C THR A 46 -5.24 6.79 2.61
N LEU A 47 -4.23 5.99 2.94
CA LEU A 47 -4.06 4.65 2.36
C LEU A 47 -5.17 3.71 2.81
N GLN A 48 -5.65 3.83 4.06
CA GLN A 48 -6.78 3.02 4.54
C GLN A 48 -8.05 3.24 3.71
N GLN A 49 -8.35 4.48 3.32
CA GLN A 49 -9.48 4.77 2.43
C GLN A 49 -9.31 4.07 1.07
N TYR A 50 -8.12 4.09 0.48
CA TYR A 50 -7.84 3.36 -0.76
C TYR A 50 -8.13 1.87 -0.60
N ILE A 51 -7.62 1.23 0.46
CA ILE A 51 -7.85 -0.18 0.75
C ILE A 51 -9.36 -0.49 0.88
N ASN A 52 -10.10 0.36 1.59
CA ASN A 52 -11.54 0.20 1.78
C ASN A 52 -12.32 0.32 0.47
N ILE A 53 -11.97 1.28 -0.40
CA ILE A 53 -12.60 1.44 -1.73
C ILE A 53 -12.32 0.21 -2.59
N CYS A 54 -11.08 -0.30 -2.57
CA CYS A 54 -10.67 -1.47 -3.32
C CYS A 54 -11.43 -2.76 -2.93
N ALA A 55 -12.07 -2.83 -1.77
CA ALA A 55 -12.92 -3.97 -1.40
C ALA A 55 -14.18 -4.10 -2.28
N ALA A 56 -14.65 -3.00 -2.86
CA ALA A 56 -15.79 -2.97 -3.79
C ALA A 56 -15.80 -1.68 -4.63
N MET A 57 -14.82 -1.52 -5.52
CA MET A 57 -14.66 -0.31 -6.32
C MET A 57 -15.62 -0.33 -7.52
N PRO A 58 -16.58 0.59 -7.64
CA PRO A 58 -17.48 0.64 -8.80
C PRO A 58 -16.68 0.90 -10.09
N MET A 59 -16.99 0.17 -11.16
CA MET A 59 -16.42 0.49 -12.47
C MET A 59 -17.21 1.63 -13.12
N PRO A 60 -16.55 2.59 -13.80
CA PRO A 60 -17.26 3.67 -14.49
C PRO A 60 -18.23 3.11 -15.54
N ALA A 61 -19.47 3.57 -15.53
CA ALA A 61 -20.47 3.24 -16.54
C ALA A 61 -20.08 3.88 -17.90
N GLY A 62 -19.26 3.19 -18.68
CA GLY A 62 -19.01 3.46 -20.10
C GLY A 62 -19.68 2.41 -20.99
N ASP A 63 -19.85 2.72 -22.28
CA ASP A 63 -20.31 1.75 -23.28
C ASP A 63 -19.41 0.50 -23.24
N GLY A 64 -19.96 -0.64 -22.79
CA GLY A 64 -19.22 -1.90 -22.62
C GLY A 64 -18.74 -2.25 -21.20
N SER A 65 -19.11 -1.48 -20.17
CA SER A 65 -18.73 -1.74 -18.76
C SER A 65 -19.71 -2.62 -17.97
N GLY A 66 -20.83 -3.00 -18.58
CA GLY A 66 -21.81 -3.90 -17.98
C GLY A 66 -21.34 -5.37 -18.01
N CYS A 67 -21.90 -6.18 -17.12
CA CYS A 67 -21.68 -7.62 -17.10
C CYS A 67 -22.04 -8.24 -18.46
N GLU A 68 -21.16 -9.03 -19.05
CA GLU A 68 -21.41 -9.66 -20.36
C GLU A 68 -22.62 -10.61 -20.36
N TYR A 69 -22.93 -11.20 -19.20
CA TYR A 69 -24.05 -12.15 -19.05
C TYR A 69 -25.41 -11.51 -18.76
N CYS A 70 -25.46 -10.46 -17.94
CA CYS A 70 -26.74 -9.87 -17.48
C CYS A 70 -26.87 -8.37 -17.71
N GLY A 71 -25.84 -7.70 -18.25
CA GLY A 71 -25.82 -6.27 -18.53
C GLY A 71 -25.78 -5.35 -17.30
N LEU A 72 -25.83 -5.92 -16.09
CA LEU A 72 -25.80 -5.14 -14.84
C LEU A 72 -24.44 -4.50 -14.56
N ASN A 73 -24.43 -3.54 -13.63
CA ASN A 73 -23.23 -2.84 -13.21
C ASN A 73 -22.17 -3.81 -12.70
N THR A 74 -20.91 -3.46 -12.94
CA THR A 74 -19.76 -4.21 -12.47
C THR A 74 -18.95 -3.43 -11.46
N TYR A 75 -18.27 -4.14 -10.58
CA TYR A 75 -17.34 -3.57 -9.61
C TYR A 75 -16.08 -4.43 -9.53
N LYS A 76 -14.95 -3.78 -9.29
CA LYS A 76 -13.65 -4.41 -9.08
C LYS A 76 -13.41 -4.60 -7.58
N ARG A 77 -12.99 -5.80 -7.18
CA ARG A 77 -12.68 -6.17 -5.81
C ARG A 77 -11.25 -6.68 -5.70
N TYR A 78 -10.50 -6.12 -4.77
CA TYR A 78 -9.20 -6.60 -4.33
C TYR A 78 -9.40 -7.51 -3.13
N THR A 79 -8.85 -8.71 -3.19
CA THR A 79 -8.93 -9.71 -2.11
C THR A 79 -7.51 -10.05 -1.67
N TYR A 80 -7.22 -9.94 -0.38
CA TYR A 80 -5.94 -10.35 0.19
C TYR A 80 -6.08 -11.77 0.77
N HIS A 81 -5.15 -12.65 0.42
CA HIS A 81 -5.16 -14.07 0.83
C HIS A 81 -4.08 -14.38 1.86
N VAL A 82 -3.08 -13.51 2.00
CA VAL A 82 -2.00 -13.67 2.97
C VAL A 82 -1.75 -12.36 3.71
N ALA A 83 -1.48 -12.48 5.01
CA ALA A 83 -1.03 -11.41 5.88
C ALA A 83 0.49 -11.50 6.13
N PRO A 84 1.34 -10.96 5.23
CA PRO A 84 2.79 -11.06 5.37
C PRO A 84 3.30 -10.29 6.59
N PRO A 85 4.42 -10.68 7.21
CA PRO A 85 5.02 -9.93 8.32
C PRO A 85 5.30 -8.45 8.01
N ILE A 86 5.68 -8.18 6.76
CA ILE A 86 5.96 -6.85 6.22
C ILE A 86 5.47 -6.78 4.77
N PHE A 87 4.95 -5.63 4.36
CA PHE A 87 4.68 -5.34 2.95
C PHE A 87 5.01 -3.88 2.61
N THR A 88 5.13 -3.61 1.32
CA THR A 88 5.43 -2.28 0.78
C THR A 88 4.22 -1.65 0.09
N VAL A 89 4.15 -0.33 0.10
CA VAL A 89 3.13 0.42 -0.65
C VAL A 89 3.83 1.39 -1.57
N PHE A 90 3.64 1.24 -2.87
CA PHE A 90 4.25 2.11 -3.87
C PHE A 90 3.34 3.30 -4.14
N VAL A 91 3.67 4.45 -3.55
CA VAL A 91 2.85 5.68 -3.60
C VAL A 91 3.43 6.74 -4.53
N ALA A 92 4.46 6.40 -5.30
CA ALA A 92 5.05 7.28 -6.30
C ALA A 92 3.96 7.86 -7.23
N HIS A 93 4.01 9.17 -7.45
CA HIS A 93 3.03 9.92 -8.24
C HIS A 93 1.59 9.94 -7.70
N THR A 94 1.37 9.54 -6.45
CA THR A 94 0.07 9.67 -5.78
C THR A 94 0.05 10.83 -4.78
N THR A 95 -1.13 11.19 -4.28
CA THR A 95 -1.30 12.12 -3.15
C THR A 95 -1.46 11.39 -1.81
N THR A 96 -1.31 10.06 -1.81
CA THR A 96 -1.52 9.21 -0.63
C THR A 96 -0.51 9.56 0.45
N THR A 97 -1.00 9.91 1.63
CA THR A 97 -0.15 10.17 2.79
C THR A 97 0.12 8.87 3.57
N PRO A 98 1.24 8.77 4.31
CA PRO A 98 1.48 7.63 5.18
C PRO A 98 0.51 7.64 6.37
N ASP A 99 -0.20 6.55 6.56
CA ASP A 99 -0.99 6.30 7.78
C ASP A 99 -0.08 5.70 8.86
N GLU A 100 -0.26 6.06 10.13
CA GLU A 100 0.51 5.42 11.21
C GLU A 100 0.20 3.92 11.31
N GLY A 101 -1.05 3.55 11.05
CA GLY A 101 -1.50 2.18 11.01
C GLY A 101 -2.64 1.98 10.03
N ILE A 102 -2.68 0.77 9.46
CA ILE A 102 -3.68 0.34 8.49
C ILE A 102 -4.17 -1.06 8.83
N GLN A 103 -5.26 -1.45 8.19
CA GLN A 103 -5.89 -2.74 8.28
C GLN A 103 -6.14 -3.26 6.87
N ILE A 104 -5.75 -4.52 6.66
CA ILE A 104 -6.20 -5.33 5.53
C ILE A 104 -7.11 -6.45 6.06
N VAL A 105 -8.02 -6.93 5.23
CA VAL A 105 -8.87 -8.09 5.55
C VAL A 105 -8.35 -9.28 4.78
N VAL A 106 -7.97 -10.34 5.50
CA VAL A 106 -7.50 -11.62 4.95
C VAL A 106 -8.44 -12.71 5.43
N ASP A 107 -9.09 -13.42 4.50
CA ASP A 107 -10.07 -14.47 4.78
C ASP A 107 -11.17 -14.04 5.80
N GLY A 108 -11.62 -12.80 5.71
CA GLY A 108 -12.64 -12.23 6.61
C GLY A 108 -12.10 -11.75 7.96
N HIS A 109 -10.82 -11.91 8.24
CA HIS A 109 -10.18 -11.45 9.47
C HIS A 109 -9.42 -10.14 9.25
N ALA A 110 -9.66 -9.18 10.14
CA ALA A 110 -8.92 -7.93 10.19
C ALA A 110 -7.48 -8.16 10.69
N VAL A 111 -6.49 -7.73 9.89
CA VAL A 111 -5.09 -7.76 10.28
C VAL A 111 -4.54 -6.34 10.30
N HIS A 112 -3.99 -5.94 11.44
CA HIS A 112 -3.45 -4.61 11.67
C HIS A 112 -1.97 -4.53 11.35
N TYR A 113 -1.58 -3.41 10.75
CA TYR A 113 -0.21 -3.08 10.41
C TYR A 113 0.13 -1.68 10.92
N LYS A 114 1.41 -1.47 11.22
CA LYS A 114 1.97 -0.17 11.62
C LYS A 114 3.07 0.22 10.65
N ILE A 115 3.18 1.52 10.37
CA ILE A 115 4.26 2.03 9.54
C ILE A 115 5.61 1.81 10.24
N VAL A 116 6.58 1.30 9.49
CA VAL A 116 7.95 1.05 9.97
C VAL A 116 8.99 1.73 9.12
N GLY A 117 8.62 2.28 7.97
CA GLY A 117 9.53 3.07 7.16
C GLY A 117 8.88 3.79 6.00
N VAL A 118 9.59 4.81 5.53
CA VAL A 118 9.25 5.62 4.37
C VAL A 118 10.51 5.85 3.56
N VAL A 119 10.42 5.65 2.26
CA VAL A 119 11.44 6.05 1.30
C VAL A 119 10.90 7.24 0.52
N TYR A 120 11.66 8.32 0.52
CA TYR A 120 11.36 9.55 -0.19
C TYR A 120 12.22 9.64 -1.44
N TYR A 121 11.67 10.24 -2.49
CA TYR A 121 12.39 10.51 -3.72
C TYR A 121 12.21 11.96 -4.17
N GLY A 122 13.29 12.52 -4.71
CA GLY A 122 13.31 13.87 -5.24
C GLY A 122 14.74 14.31 -5.56
N HIS A 123 14.88 15.17 -6.56
CA HIS A 123 16.19 15.65 -7.04
C HIS A 123 17.16 14.50 -7.36
N SER A 124 16.66 13.42 -7.98
CA SER A 124 17.42 12.22 -8.36
C SER A 124 18.11 11.50 -7.19
N HIS A 125 17.59 11.65 -5.97
CA HIS A 125 18.20 11.13 -4.75
C HIS A 125 17.14 10.55 -3.80
N PHE A 126 17.32 9.30 -3.38
CA PHE A 126 16.47 8.67 -2.37
C PHE A 126 16.97 8.98 -0.96
N THR A 127 16.03 9.26 -0.05
CA THR A 127 16.27 9.38 1.39
C THR A 127 15.28 8.47 2.11
N SER A 128 15.54 8.12 3.36
CA SER A 128 14.65 7.22 4.09
C SER A 128 14.50 7.58 5.56
N ARG A 129 13.35 7.20 6.11
CA ARG A 129 13.11 7.12 7.54
C ARG A 129 12.67 5.71 7.89
N PHE A 130 13.14 5.22 9.03
CA PHE A 130 12.59 4.01 9.63
C PHE A 130 12.19 4.27 11.08
N VAL A 131 11.20 3.50 11.53
CA VAL A 131 10.65 3.57 12.89
C VAL A 131 11.12 2.33 13.63
N ASP A 132 11.77 2.54 14.78
CA ASP A 132 12.19 1.43 15.64
C ASP A 132 11.10 1.00 16.63
N GLU A 133 11.38 -0.05 17.40
CA GLU A 133 10.45 -0.62 18.37
C GLU A 133 10.09 0.35 19.50
N GLN A 134 10.91 1.37 19.75
CA GLN A 134 10.64 2.44 20.72
C GLN A 134 9.90 3.63 20.09
N ARG A 135 9.34 3.47 18.88
CA ARG A 135 8.67 4.51 18.10
C ARG A 135 9.57 5.70 17.77
N ARG A 136 10.89 5.50 17.74
CA ARG A 136 11.84 6.54 17.34
C ARG A 136 12.05 6.52 15.85
N ILE A 137 12.19 7.70 15.27
CA ILE A 137 12.41 7.90 13.84
C ILE A 137 13.88 8.15 13.56
N TRP A 138 14.41 7.39 12.62
CA TRP A 138 15.79 7.45 12.19
C TRP A 138 15.87 7.80 10.71
N TYR A 139 16.48 8.93 10.39
CA TYR A 139 16.71 9.42 9.03
C TYR A 139 18.03 8.91 8.46
N ASN A 140 18.03 8.52 7.19
CA ASN A 140 19.21 8.14 6.44
C ASN A 140 19.19 8.80 5.05
N ASP A 141 20.26 9.53 4.75
CA ASP A 141 20.46 10.24 3.49
C ASP A 141 21.12 9.36 2.42
N GLY A 142 21.73 8.23 2.76
CA GLY A 142 22.40 7.33 1.82
C GLY A 142 23.73 7.87 1.29
N ILE A 143 23.80 9.13 0.87
CA ILE A 143 25.02 9.79 0.37
C ILE A 143 25.79 10.44 1.52
N GLN A 144 25.16 11.39 2.23
CA GLN A 144 25.86 12.17 3.26
C GLN A 144 26.14 11.36 4.53
N LEU A 145 25.20 10.49 4.90
CA LEU A 145 25.29 9.71 6.14
C LEU A 145 25.89 8.31 5.93
N GLY A 146 25.90 7.82 4.69
CA GLY A 146 26.34 6.46 4.37
C GLY A 146 25.59 5.42 5.20
N ARG A 147 26.34 4.62 5.97
CA ARG A 147 25.77 3.55 6.83
C ARG A 147 25.22 4.05 8.18
N ARG A 148 25.20 5.35 8.43
CA ARG A 148 24.72 5.95 9.69
C ARG A 148 23.31 6.50 9.51
N SER A 149 22.56 6.54 10.60
CA SER A 149 21.27 7.20 10.65
C SER A 149 21.24 8.23 11.79
N LEU A 150 20.43 9.28 11.61
CA LEU A 150 20.24 10.34 12.59
C LEU A 150 18.88 10.17 13.27
N LEU A 151 18.85 10.23 14.60
CA LEU A 151 17.62 10.28 15.35
C LEU A 151 16.94 11.65 15.14
N GLU A 152 15.71 11.65 14.63
CA GLU A 152 14.92 12.88 14.42
C GLU A 152 13.86 13.10 15.50
N GLY A 153 13.48 12.05 16.24
CA GLY A 153 12.49 12.16 17.31
C GLY A 153 11.62 10.92 17.43
N TYR A 154 10.37 11.13 17.84
CA TYR A 154 9.34 10.09 17.95
C TYR A 154 8.30 10.26 16.85
N ILE A 155 7.63 9.17 16.48
CA ILE A 155 6.65 9.15 15.40
C ILE A 155 5.51 10.16 15.56
N ASP A 156 5.11 10.44 16.80
CA ASP A 156 4.03 11.39 17.11
C ASP A 156 4.44 12.86 16.90
N GLY A 157 5.75 13.13 16.74
CA GLY A 157 6.31 14.48 16.62
C GLY A 157 7.06 14.76 15.33
N VAL A 158 7.22 13.76 14.45
CA VAL A 158 7.95 13.90 13.19
C VAL A 158 6.99 13.78 12.01
N ASP A 159 6.98 14.78 11.14
CA ASP A 159 6.19 14.75 9.91
C ASP A 159 6.76 13.71 8.93
N MET A 160 6.03 12.62 8.72
CA MET A 160 6.39 11.55 7.81
C MET A 160 5.97 11.80 6.36
N THR A 161 5.20 12.86 6.08
CA THR A 161 4.72 13.18 4.73
C THR A 161 5.79 13.83 3.85
N ARG A 162 6.88 14.34 4.45
CA ARG A 162 8.00 14.94 3.74
C ARG A 162 9.31 14.75 4.48
N ASP A 163 10.40 14.56 3.74
CA ASP A 163 11.74 14.64 4.35
C ASP A 163 12.16 16.09 4.64
N SER A 164 13.32 16.26 5.27
CA SER A 164 13.88 17.59 5.60
C SER A 164 14.16 18.48 4.39
N ALA A 165 14.27 17.91 3.19
CA ALA A 165 14.43 18.61 1.92
C ALA A 165 13.08 18.80 1.18
N GLY A 166 11.95 18.45 1.81
CA GLY A 166 10.61 18.57 1.25
C GLY A 166 10.22 17.50 0.23
N LYS A 167 11.03 16.43 0.08
CA LYS A 167 10.76 15.31 -0.83
C LYS A 167 9.52 14.55 -0.40
N LYS A 168 8.80 13.97 -1.36
CA LYS A 168 7.58 13.21 -1.10
C LYS A 168 7.89 11.70 -0.98
N PRO A 169 7.02 10.94 -0.29
CA PRO A 169 7.12 9.49 -0.22
C PRO A 169 6.93 8.87 -1.60
N ASP A 170 7.76 7.88 -1.91
CA ASP A 170 7.59 6.97 -3.05
C ASP A 170 7.24 5.56 -2.59
N ILE A 171 7.76 5.14 -1.44
CA ILE A 171 7.53 3.82 -0.86
C ILE A 171 7.22 3.96 0.62
N LEU A 172 6.15 3.30 1.06
CA LEU A 172 5.82 3.10 2.47
C LEU A 172 6.08 1.64 2.84
N MET A 173 6.49 1.39 4.08
CA MET A 173 6.70 0.04 4.60
C MET A 173 5.88 -0.16 5.86
N TYR A 174 5.14 -1.26 5.91
CA TYR A 174 4.24 -1.59 7.00
C TYR A 174 4.55 -2.98 7.56
N ARG A 175 4.68 -3.09 8.89
CA ARG A 175 4.88 -4.34 9.63
C ARG A 175 3.59 -4.73 10.36
N ARG A 176 3.30 -6.02 10.41
CA ARG A 176 2.15 -6.56 11.15
C ARG A 176 2.27 -6.22 12.64
N ALA A 177 1.18 -5.75 13.25
CA ALA A 177 1.21 -5.16 14.59
C ALA A 177 1.27 -6.19 15.74
N ASP A 178 1.02 -7.46 15.44
CA ASP A 178 1.05 -8.62 16.35
C ASP A 178 2.44 -9.28 16.44
N LEU A 179 3.42 -8.79 15.66
CA LEU A 179 4.81 -9.21 15.67
C LEU A 179 5.65 -8.24 16.47
#